data_AF-A0A0L0SLV1-F1
#
_entry.id   AF-A0A0L0SLV1-F1
#
_cell.length_a   1.000
_cell.length_b   1.000
_cell.length_c   1.000
_cell.angle_alpha   90.00
_cell.angle_beta   90.00
_cell.angle_gamma   90.00
#
_symmetry.space_group_name_H-M   'P 1'
#
loop_
_entity.id
_entity.type
_entity.pdbx_description
1 polymer ?
#
loop_
_entity_poly.entity_id
_entity_poly.type
_entity_poly.pdbx_seq_one_letter_code
_entity_poly.pdbx_strand_id
1 'polypeptide(L)'
;MSRSTTFFAALIAVMAVAFASNPDEKSFKKYIESKLKSDGRSWFERKAAAQIASVLYQRKDFKFFSVIDIAEDNTRYVGLFSLWLPFPIDWSQAKNE
;
A
#
# COMPACT_ATOMS: atom_id res chain seq x y z
N MET A 1 -23.59 27.79 -7.96
CA MET A 1 -22.53 26.97 -8.61
C MET A 1 -23.20 25.91 -9.47
N SER A 2 -22.69 25.65 -10.67
CA SER A 2 -23.23 24.56 -11.50
C SER A 2 -22.83 23.20 -10.90
N ARG A 3 -23.61 22.15 -11.18
CA ARG A 3 -23.29 20.77 -10.74
C ARG A 3 -21.89 20.33 -11.20
N SER A 4 -21.40 20.84 -12.34
CA SER A 4 -20.06 20.52 -12.83
C SER A 4 -18.96 21.14 -11.94
N THR A 5 -19.10 22.39 -11.50
CA THR A 5 -18.10 23.03 -10.63
C THR A 5 -17.96 22.29 -9.30
N THR A 6 -19.06 21.85 -8.70
CA THR A 6 -19.03 21.08 -7.45
C THR A 6 -18.39 19.70 -7.65
N PHE A 7 -18.66 19.03 -8.77
CA PHE A 7 -18.03 17.76 -9.12
C PHE A 7 -16.51 17.91 -9.28
N PHE A 8 -16.05 18.92 -10.02
CA PHE A 8 -14.62 19.18 -10.19
C PHE A 8 -13.92 19.52 -8.87
N ALA A 9 -14.55 20.34 -8.02
CA ALA A 9 -14.01 20.67 -6.71
C ALA A 9 -13.87 19.43 -5.82
N ALA A 10 -14.88 18.55 -5.81
CA ALA A 10 -14.82 17.28 -5.08
C ALA A 10 -13.72 16.36 -5.60
N LEU A 11 -13.57 16.23 -6.92
CA LEU A 11 -12.53 15.42 -7.53
C LEU A 11 -11.12 15.92 -7.16
N ILE A 12 -10.89 17.23 -7.23
CA ILE A 12 -9.62 17.85 -6.83
C ILE A 12 -9.34 17.59 -5.35
N ALA A 13 -10.34 17.72 -4.49
CA ALA A 13 -10.19 17.43 -3.06
C ALA A 13 -9.79 15.96 -2.84
N VAL A 14 -10.44 15.00 -3.50
CA VAL A 14 -10.10 13.57 -3.39
C VAL A 14 -8.66 13.30 -3.86
N MET A 15 -8.25 13.88 -4.99
CA MET A 15 -6.88 13.72 -5.50
C MET A 15 -5.83 14.33 -4.57
N ALA A 16 -6.11 15.51 -4.01
CA ALA A 16 -5.22 16.16 -3.05
C ALA A 16 -5.04 15.31 -1.78
N VAL A 17 -6.14 14.73 -1.28
CA VAL A 17 -6.08 13.81 -0.14
C VAL A 17 -5.29 12.56 -0.51
N ALA A 18 -5.55 11.93 -1.65
CA ALA A 18 -4.83 10.73 -2.08
C ALA A 18 -3.31 10.98 -2.19
N PHE A 19 -2.92 12.11 -2.79
CA PHE A 19 -1.52 12.53 -2.89
C PHE A 19 -0.87 12.76 -1.51
N ALA A 20 -1.53 13.53 -0.64
CA ALA A 20 -1.01 13.87 0.68
C ALA A 20 -0.95 12.68 1.65
N SER A 21 -1.81 11.69 1.44
CA SER A 21 -1.93 10.49 2.28
C SER A 21 -1.40 9.23 1.59
N ASN A 22 -0.66 9.36 0.50
CA ASN A 22 -0.02 8.25 -0.17
C ASN A 22 0.97 7.58 0.82
N PRO A 23 0.73 6.31 1.20
CA PRO A 23 1.49 5.66 2.26
C PRO A 23 2.96 5.41 1.86
N ASP A 24 3.86 5.65 2.81
CA ASP A 24 5.31 5.50 2.66
C ASP A 24 5.82 4.13 3.16
N GLU A 25 7.12 3.88 3.06
CA GLU A 25 7.75 2.65 3.57
C GLU A 25 7.52 2.46 5.07
N LYS A 26 7.54 3.56 5.85
CA LYS A 26 7.31 3.51 7.30
C LYS A 26 5.91 3.04 7.64
N SER A 27 4.90 3.47 6.88
CA SER A 27 3.52 3.03 7.03
C SER A 27 3.37 1.55 6.68
N PHE A 28 4.10 1.05 5.67
CA PHE A 28 4.11 -0.37 5.32
C PHE A 28 4.72 -1.23 6.44
N LYS A 29 5.84 -0.81 7.04
CA LYS A 29 6.41 -1.47 8.22
C LYS A 29 5.38 -1.60 9.34
N LYS A 30 4.68 -0.49 9.64
CA LYS A 30 3.62 -0.49 10.65
C LYS A 30 2.46 -1.43 10.29
N TYR A 31 2.09 -1.51 9.02
CA TYR A 31 1.08 -2.44 8.54
C TYR A 31 1.48 -3.90 8.81
N ILE A 32 2.72 -4.29 8.45
CA ILE A 32 3.25 -5.63 8.72
C ILE A 32 3.31 -5.92 10.22
N GLU A 33 3.82 -4.98 11.03
CA GLU A 33 3.84 -5.13 12.49
C GLU A 33 2.44 -5.34 13.07
N SER A 34 1.44 -4.61 12.58
CA SER A 34 0.04 -4.72 13.00
C SER A 34 -0.56 -6.07 12.62
N LYS A 35 -0.29 -6.54 11.39
CA LYS A 35 -0.75 -7.86 10.92
C LYS A 35 -0.13 -9.00 11.73
N LEU A 36 1.18 -8.97 11.93
CA LEU A 36 1.85 -9.99 12.74
C LEU A 36 1.47 -9.91 14.23
N LYS A 37 1.08 -8.72 14.73
CA LYS A 37 0.49 -8.56 16.05
C LYS A 37 -0.87 -9.26 16.16
N SER A 38 -1.73 -9.15 15.14
CA SER A 38 -3.00 -9.90 15.14
C SER A 38 -2.79 -11.41 15.11
N ASP A 39 -1.67 -11.86 14.56
CA ASP A 39 -1.31 -13.28 14.46
C ASP A 39 -0.57 -13.80 15.72
N GLY A 40 -0.49 -12.99 16.79
CA GLY A 40 0.06 -13.40 18.08
C GLY A 40 1.60 -13.38 18.19
N ARG A 41 2.32 -12.83 17.20
CA ARG A 41 3.80 -12.79 17.20
C ARG A 41 4.36 -11.84 18.26
N SER A 42 5.54 -12.18 18.77
CA SER A 42 6.24 -11.38 19.79
C SER A 42 6.67 -10.00 19.26
N TRP A 43 6.95 -9.05 20.14
CA TRP A 43 7.41 -7.70 19.72
C TRP A 43 8.69 -7.74 18.88
N PHE A 44 9.65 -8.57 19.28
CA PHE A 44 10.93 -8.67 18.58
C PHE A 44 10.78 -9.28 17.18
N GLU A 45 10.04 -10.39 17.05
CA GLU A 45 9.76 -11.02 15.74
C GLU A 45 9.04 -10.07 14.80
N ARG A 46 8.06 -9.31 15.29
CA ARG A 46 7.32 -8.32 14.48
C ARG A 46 8.24 -7.24 13.93
N LYS A 47 9.12 -6.69 14.77
CA LYS A 47 10.08 -5.65 14.37
C LYS A 47 11.09 -6.17 13.35
N ALA A 48 11.63 -7.36 13.59
CA ALA A 48 12.56 -8.01 12.68
C ALA A 48 11.89 -8.28 11.32
N ALA A 49 10.71 -8.90 11.33
CA ALA A 49 9.96 -9.22 10.11
C ALA A 49 9.59 -7.96 9.31
N ALA A 50 9.13 -6.89 9.97
CA ALA A 50 8.80 -5.63 9.29
C ALA A 50 10.02 -4.96 8.64
N GLN A 51 11.18 -5.02 9.30
CA GLN A 51 12.42 -4.49 8.73
C GLN A 51 12.93 -5.35 7.57
N ILE A 52 12.82 -6.67 7.67
CA ILE A 52 13.18 -7.58 6.57
C ILE A 52 12.24 -7.34 5.38
N ALA A 53 10.93 -7.26 5.62
CA ALA A 53 9.93 -7.04 4.59
C ALA A 53 10.16 -5.74 3.82
N SER A 54 10.55 -4.64 4.48
CA SER A 54 10.83 -3.38 3.77
C SER A 54 12.10 -3.41 2.91
N VAL A 55 13.04 -4.29 3.24
CA VAL A 55 14.29 -4.44 2.49
C VAL A 55 14.08 -5.37 1.30
N LEU A 56 13.34 -6.47 1.49
CA LEU A 56 13.03 -7.44 0.44
C LEU A 56 12.05 -6.87 -0.58
N TYR A 57 11.00 -6.18 -0.12
CA TYR A 57 9.93 -5.69 -0.98
C TYR A 57 10.03 -4.19 -1.17
N GLN A 58 10.39 -3.78 -2.37
CA GLN A 58 10.54 -2.36 -2.71
C GLN A 58 9.18 -1.70 -2.95
N ARG A 59 8.99 -0.52 -2.34
CA ARG A 59 7.84 0.35 -2.60
C ARG A 59 8.00 1.09 -3.92
N LYS A 60 7.05 0.90 -4.83
CA LYS A 60 6.88 1.69 -6.05
C LYS A 60 5.91 2.84 -5.78
N ASP A 61 6.37 4.07 -5.92
CA ASP A 61 5.59 5.28 -5.65
C ASP A 61 5.02 5.87 -6.95
N PHE A 62 3.70 5.93 -7.06
CA PHE A 62 2.97 6.50 -8.20
C PHE A 62 2.33 7.86 -7.86
N LYS A 63 2.84 8.56 -6.84
CA LYS A 63 2.39 9.87 -6.31
C LYS A 63 1.06 9.83 -5.58
N PHE A 64 0.02 9.29 -6.20
CA PHE A 64 -1.32 9.20 -5.60
C PHE A 64 -1.55 7.89 -4.85
N PHE A 65 -0.79 6.86 -5.21
CA PHE A 65 -0.83 5.55 -4.58
C PHE A 65 0.57 4.93 -4.61
N SER A 66 0.77 3.91 -3.80
CA SER A 66 1.99 3.13 -3.73
C SER A 66 1.69 1.67 -3.97
N VAL A 67 2.68 0.93 -4.45
CA VAL A 67 2.54 -0.50 -4.71
C VAL A 67 3.73 -1.25 -4.13
N ILE A 68 3.47 -2.39 -3.51
CA ILE A 68 4.49 -3.36 -3.10
C ILE A 68 4.08 -4.72 -3.64
N ASP A 69 4.95 -5.32 -4.44
CA ASP A 69 4.72 -6.63 -5.05
C ASP A 69 5.42 -7.70 -4.21
N ILE A 70 4.67 -8.71 -3.77
CA ILE A 70 5.18 -9.91 -3.10
C ILE A 70 4.93 -11.09 -4.05
N ALA A 71 5.98 -11.51 -4.74
CA ALA A 71 5.87 -12.55 -5.77
C ALA A 71 5.61 -13.93 -5.16
N GLU A 72 6.20 -14.19 -3.99
CA GLU A 72 6.11 -15.45 -3.24
C GLU A 72 4.67 -15.75 -2.78
N ASP A 73 3.88 -14.71 -2.53
CA ASP A 73 2.51 -14.79 -2.04
C ASP A 73 1.48 -14.41 -3.12
N ASN A 74 1.93 -14.24 -4.38
CA ASN A 74 1.08 -13.79 -5.50
C ASN A 74 0.17 -12.61 -5.10
N THR A 75 0.73 -11.64 -4.36
CA THR A 75 -0.05 -10.57 -3.76
C THR A 75 0.62 -9.23 -4.02
N ARG A 76 -0.18 -8.28 -4.50
CA ARG A 76 0.18 -6.88 -4.61
C ARG A 76 -0.51 -6.10 -3.50
N TYR A 77 0.28 -5.41 -2.69
CA TYR A 77 -0.24 -4.45 -1.75
C TYR A 77 -0.36 -3.10 -2.43
N VAL A 78 -1.57 -2.53 -2.44
CA VAL A 78 -1.83 -1.18 -2.93
C VAL A 78 -2.02 -0.26 -1.74
N GLY A 79 -1.20 0.77 -1.70
CA GLY A 79 -1.20 1.81 -0.72
C GLY A 79 -1.98 3.04 -1.21
N LEU A 80 -3.05 3.41 -0.54
CA LEU A 80 -3.87 4.59 -0.88
C LEU A 80 -4.55 5.09 0.40
N PHE A 81 -4.71 6.41 0.58
CA PHE A 81 -5.43 6.98 1.73
C PHE A 81 -4.91 6.51 3.10
N SER A 82 -3.59 6.40 3.29
CA SER A 82 -2.95 5.81 4.48
C SER A 82 -3.27 4.33 4.75
N LEU A 83 -3.90 3.63 3.80
CA LEU A 83 -4.27 2.23 3.92
C LEU A 83 -3.41 1.37 3.01
N TRP A 84 -3.14 0.14 3.44
CA TRP A 84 -2.55 -0.91 2.62
C TRP A 84 -3.59 -2.01 2.41
N LEU A 85 -3.90 -2.28 1.14
CA LEU A 85 -4.91 -3.24 0.73
C LEU A 85 -4.24 -4.37 -0.06
N PRO A 86 -4.42 -5.64 0.32
CA PRO A 86 -3.91 -6.77 -0.44
C PRO A 86 -4.80 -7.03 -1.65
N PHE A 87 -4.18 -7.18 -2.81
CA PHE A 87 -4.81 -7.60 -4.05
C PHE A 87 -4.12 -8.87 -4.54
N PRO A 88 -4.83 -10.01 -4.63
CA PRO A 88 -4.26 -11.21 -5.23
C PRO A 88 -3.99 -10.96 -6.71
N ILE A 89 -2.79 -11.30 -7.19
CA ILE A 89 -2.36 -11.16 -8.57
C ILE A 89 -1.70 -12.45 -9.02
N ASP A 90 -2.13 -12.97 -10.17
CA ASP A 90 -1.44 -14.05 -10.85
C ASP A 90 -0.29 -13.49 -11.71
N TRP A 91 0.93 -13.52 -11.18
CA TRP A 91 2.12 -13.06 -11.90
C TRP A 91 2.50 -13.94 -13.10
N SER A 92 1.95 -15.15 -13.21
CA SER A 92 2.19 -16.01 -14.37
C SER A 92 1.56 -15.44 -15.64
N GLN A 93 0.44 -14.70 -15.51
CA GLN A 93 -0.22 -14.02 -16.63
C GLN A 93 0.59 -12.82 -17.13
N ALA A 94 1.32 -12.14 -16.24
CA ALA A 94 2.08 -10.92 -16.55
C ALA A 94 3.39 -11.19 -17.33
N LYS A 95 3.80 -12.45 -17.49
CA LYS A 95 5.01 -12.85 -18.25
C LYS A 95 4.74 -13.13 -19.73
N ASN A 96 3.48 -13.08 -20.17
CA ASN A 96 3.06 -13.42 -21.54
C ASN A 96 2.79 -12.18 -22.42
N GLU A 97 3.16 -10.98 -21.95
CA GLU A 97 3.16 -9.71 -22.69
C GLU A 97 4.60 -9.18 -22.80
#